data_AF-A0A3B9GR62-F1
#
_entry.id   AF-A0A3B9GR62-F1
#
_cell.length_a   1.000
_cell.length_b   1.000
_cell.length_c   1.000
_cell.angle_alpha   90.00
_cell.angle_beta   90.00
_cell.angle_gamma   90.00
#
_symmetry.space_group_name_H-M   'P 1'
#
loop_
_entity.id
_entity.type
_entity.pdbx_description
1 polymer ?
#
loop_
_entity_poly.entity_id
_entity_poly.type
_entity_poly.pdbx_seq_one_letter_code
_entity_poly.pdbx_strand_id
1 'polypeptide(L)' 'MAWTNNVPVSAKSLYPHLCCIAYWLNAIDPQNTFTSDIKALLAKYPTVDPAAMGCPQGWQQEPLWR' A
#
# COMPACT_ATOMS: atom_id res chain seq x y z
N MET A 1 -21.83 19.84 -15.31
CA MET A 1 -22.10 18.48 -14.77
C MET A 1 -20.75 17.82 -14.49
N ALA A 2 -20.64 17.05 -13.41
CA ALA A 2 -19.45 16.80 -12.59
C ALA A 2 -18.12 16.50 -13.35
N TRP A 3 -17.05 17.22 -12.97
CA TRP A 3 -15.67 17.07 -13.48
C TRP A 3 -14.93 15.84 -12.93
N THR A 4 -15.54 15.14 -11.99
CA THR A 4 -14.98 13.91 -11.42
C THR A 4 -15.45 12.74 -12.28
N ASN A 5 -14.74 12.51 -13.39
CA ASN A 5 -14.67 11.16 -13.93
C ASN A 5 -14.11 10.30 -12.80
N ASN A 6 -15.01 9.58 -12.14
CA ASN A 6 -14.68 8.52 -11.20
C ASN A 6 -14.04 7.39 -12.02
N VAL A 7 -12.81 7.64 -12.51
CA VAL A 7 -11.95 6.59 -13.04
C VAL A 7 -11.95 5.56 -11.94
N PRO A 8 -12.46 4.34 -12.18
CA PRO A 8 -12.40 3.32 -11.17
C PRO A 8 -10.91 3.12 -10.92
N VAL A 9 -10.41 3.69 -9.81
CA VAL A 9 -9.08 3.40 -9.30
C VAL A 9 -9.19 1.93 -8.93
N SER A 10 -8.84 1.10 -9.91
CA SER A 10 -8.80 -0.34 -9.73
C SER A 10 -7.95 -0.54 -8.48
N ALA A 11 -8.50 -1.19 -7.46
CA ALA A 11 -7.80 -1.43 -6.21
C ALA A 11 -6.41 -2.05 -6.46
N LYS A 12 -6.24 -2.79 -7.57
CA LYS A 12 -4.96 -3.32 -8.08
C LYS A 12 -3.85 -2.30 -8.32
N SER A 13 -4.19 -1.01 -8.47
CA SER A 13 -3.22 0.06 -8.64
C SER A 13 -2.73 0.60 -7.30
N LEU A 14 -3.35 0.29 -6.16
CA LEU A 14 -2.92 0.83 -4.87
C LEU A 14 -1.58 0.26 -4.42
N TYR A 15 -1.31 -1.03 -4.70
CA TYR A 15 -0.05 -1.67 -4.32
C TYR A 15 1.20 -0.93 -4.86
N PRO A 16 1.35 -0.66 -6.17
CA PRO A 16 2.53 0.05 -6.66
C PRO A 16 2.66 1.48 -6.10
N HIS A 17 1.55 2.18 -5.85
CA HIS A 17 1.61 3.51 -5.22
C HIS A 17 2.14 3.43 -3.79
N LEU A 18 1.65 2.45 -3.02
CA LEU A 18 2.14 2.19 -1.66
C LEU A 18 3.62 1.82 -1.66
N CYS A 19 4.07 0.99 -2.61
CA CYS A 19 5.47 0.64 -2.78
C CYS A 19 6.33 1.88 -3.08
N CYS A 20 5.89 2.77 -3.97
CA CYS A 20 6.60 4.02 -4.27
C CYS A 20 6.74 4.90 -3.02
N ILE A 21 5.66 5.06 -2.25
CA ILE A 21 5.67 5.85 -1.01
C ILE A 21 6.60 5.22 0.03
N ALA A 22 6.50 3.92 0.27
CA ALA A 22 7.37 3.20 1.19
C ALA A 22 8.84 3.33 0.78
N TYR A 23 9.13 3.23 -0.51
CA TYR A 23 10.49 3.37 -1.04
C TYR A 23 11.05 4.78 -0.82
N TRP A 24 10.27 5.81 -1.12
CA TRP A 24 10.69 7.20 -0.89
C TRP A 24 10.87 7.50 0.59
N LEU A 25 9.98 7.03 1.44
CA LEU A 25 10.11 7.21 2.89
C LEU A 25 11.33 6.49 3.44
N ASN A 26 11.60 5.26 3.02
CA ASN A 26 12.82 4.53 3.40
C ASN A 26 14.10 5.24 2.90
N ALA A 27 14.05 5.90 1.73
CA ALA A 27 15.17 6.66 1.20
C ALA A 27 15.40 7.99 1.94
N ILE A 28 14.35 8.63 2.45
CA ILE A 28 14.42 9.88 3.20
C ILE A 28 14.78 9.61 4.68
N ASP A 29 14.11 8.65 5.29
CA ASP A 29 14.28 8.24 6.68
C ASP A 29 14.22 6.71 6.80
N PRO A 30 15.36 6.02 6.97
CA PRO A 30 15.38 4.57 7.11
C PRO A 30 14.76 4.06 8.43
N GLN A 31 14.40 4.94 9.38
CA GLN A 31 13.70 4.58 10.63
C GLN A 31 12.20 4.91 10.61
N ASN A 32 11.63 5.24 9.45
CA ASN A 32 10.21 5.55 9.36
C ASN A 32 9.31 4.38 9.80
N THR A 33 8.13 4.71 10.33
CA THR A 33 7.15 3.71 10.80
C THR A 33 6.14 3.30 9.73
N PHE A 34 6.22 3.83 8.52
CA PHE A 34 5.18 3.70 7.49
C PHE A 34 4.82 2.25 7.18
N THR A 35 5.85 1.40 7.03
CA THR A 35 5.68 -0.04 6.80
C THR A 35 4.92 -0.71 7.95
N SER A 36 5.23 -0.34 9.20
CA SER A 36 4.55 -0.84 10.40
C SER A 36 3.10 -0.35 10.46
N ASP A 37 2.88 0.93 10.14
CA ASP A 37 1.56 1.57 10.18
C ASP A 37 0.62 0.97 9.14
N ILE A 38 1.11 0.66 7.92
CA ILE A 38 0.33 -0.04 6.89
C ILE A 38 -0.03 -1.46 7.36
N LYS A 39 0.92 -2.21 7.94
CA LYS A 39 0.64 -3.54 8.49
C LYS A 39 -0.41 -3.48 9.61
N ALA A 40 -0.30 -2.50 10.50
CA ALA A 40 -1.26 -2.27 11.58
C ALA A 40 -2.64 -1.87 11.04
N LEU A 41 -2.69 -1.04 10.00
CA LEU A 41 -3.93 -0.62 9.35
C LEU A 41 -4.64 -1.81 8.69
N LEU A 42 -3.90 -2.66 7.96
CA LEU A 42 -4.45 -3.87 7.34
C LEU A 42 -4.91 -4.88 8.40
N ALA A 43 -4.19 -5.01 9.52
CA ALA A 43 -4.64 -5.84 10.65
C ALA A 43 -5.91 -5.28 11.31
N LYS A 44 -6.04 -3.94 11.39
CA LYS A 44 -7.23 -3.27 11.94
C LYS A 44 -8.46 -3.39 11.03
N TYR A 45 -8.25 -3.47 9.72
CA TYR A 45 -9.32 -3.57 8.73
C TYR A 45 -9.22 -4.88 7.92
N PRO A 46 -9.64 -6.03 8.49
CA PRO A 46 -9.60 -7.32 7.80
C PRO A 46 -10.52 -7.39 6.56
N THR A 47 -11.42 -6.40 6.40
CA THR A 47 -12.25 -6.23 5.19
C THR A 47 -11.43 -5.81 3.97
N VAL A 48 -10.24 -5.24 4.18
CA VAL A 48 -9.34 -4.84 3.10
C VAL A 48 -8.48 -6.05 2.75
N ASP A 49 -8.85 -6.75 1.68
CA ASP A 49 -8.07 -7.85 1.15
C ASP A 49 -6.84 -7.30 0.38
N PRO A 50 -5.60 -7.59 0.81
CA PRO A 50 -4.40 -7.20 0.08
C PRO A 50 -4.40 -7.72 -1.36
N ALA A 51 -5.00 -8.89 -1.62
CA ALA A 51 -5.13 -9.42 -2.97
C ALA A 51 -6.08 -8.55 -3.84
N ALA A 52 -7.12 -7.98 -3.23
CA ALA A 52 -7.99 -7.01 -3.92
C ALA A 52 -7.24 -5.70 -4.21
N MET A 53 -6.29 -5.29 -3.36
CA MET A 53 -5.38 -4.17 -3.60
C MET A 53 -4.30 -4.45 -4.66
N GLY A 54 -4.23 -5.68 -5.17
CA GLY A 54 -3.19 -6.10 -6.10
C GLY A 54 -1.84 -6.41 -5.44
N CYS A 55 -1.80 -6.58 -4.12
CA CYS A 55 -0.61 -7.05 -3.44
C CYS A 55 -0.33 -8.53 -3.83
N PRO A 56 0.89 -8.88 -4.23
CA PRO A 56 1.28 -10.27 -4.48
C PRO A 56 1.24 -11.08 -3.17
N GLN A 57 1.09 -12.41 -3.30
CA GLN A 57 1.14 -13.30 -2.16
C GLN A 57 2.51 -13.22 -1.48
N GLY A 58 2.54 -12.90 -0.18
CA GLY A 58 3.79 -12.76 0.57
C GLY A 58 4.48 -11.41 0.49
N TRP A 59 3.81 -10.36 -0.02
CA TRP A 59 4.35 -8.98 -0.10
C TRP A 59 4.99 -8.48 1.22
N GLN A 60 4.49 -8.92 2.38
CA GLN A 60 5.03 -8.56 3.70
C GLN A 60 6.47 -9.05 3.95
N GLN A 61 6.94 -10.03 3.17
CA GLN A 61 8.30 -10.58 3.25
C GLN A 61 9.26 -9.92 2.26
N GLU A 62 8.76 -9.07 1.36
CA GLU A 62 9.61 -8.37 0.41
C GLU A 62 10.57 -7.40 1.14
N PRO A 63 11.79 -7.18 0.62
CA PRO A 63 12.78 -6.32 1.27
C PRO A 63 12.30 -4.89 1.55
N LEU A 64 11.36 -4.39 0.73
CA LEU A 64 10.76 -3.07 0.89
C LEU A 64 9.84 -2.98 2.13
N TRP A 65 9.18 -4.10 2.44
CA TRP A 65 8.16 -4.21 3.48
C TRP A 65 8.67 -4.97 4.73
N ARG A 66 9.90 -5.48 4.71
CA ARG A 66 10.55 -6.13 5.85
C ARG A 66 11.05 -5.08 6.82
#